data_AF-A0A180FWQ1-F1
#
_entry.id   AF-A0A180FWQ1-F1
#
_cell.length_a   1.000
_cell.length_b   1.000
_cell.length_c   1.000
_cell.angle_alpha   90.00
_cell.angle_beta   90.00
_cell.angle_gamma   90.00
#
_symmetry.space_group_name_H-M   'P 1'
#
loop_
_entity.id
_entity.type
_entity.pdbx_description
1 polymer ?
#
loop_
_entity_poly.entity_id
_entity_poly.type
_entity_poly.pdbx_seq_one_letter_code
_entity_poly.pdbx_strand_id
1 'polypeptide(L)'
;AVRYGAETYHALKSVLKAKGLSTGLGDEGGFAPNLAANAEALDLIIEAIQKAGYQPGRDIALAIDAAATEFYNEGLYEFEGGKKSSAEMTEYYERLLGDYPIVSLEDPLSEEDWSGWAALTAVVGNRVQIVGDDLFVTNPTRVARGIEESAANALLVK
;
A
#
# COMPACT_ATOMS: atom_id res chain seq x y z
N ALA A 1 -12.57 16.16 -3.23
CA ALA A 1 -11.87 15.22 -2.35
C ALA A 1 -12.80 14.62 -1.29
N VAL A 2 -13.12 15.31 -0.18
CA VAL A 2 -13.87 14.73 0.96
C VAL A 2 -15.20 14.07 0.55
N ARG A 3 -16.01 14.73 -0.30
CA ARG A 3 -17.26 14.16 -0.80
C ARG A 3 -17.07 12.85 -1.57
N TYR A 4 -16.02 12.74 -2.40
CA TYR A 4 -15.73 11.55 -3.20
C TYR A 4 -15.40 10.39 -2.26
N GLY A 5 -14.52 10.64 -1.27
CA GLY A 5 -14.18 9.65 -0.24
C GLY A 5 -15.40 9.16 0.54
N ALA A 6 -16.28 10.07 0.97
CA ALA A 6 -17.50 9.70 1.70
C ALA A 6 -18.47 8.84 0.86
N GLU A 7 -18.70 9.22 -0.40
CA GLU A 7 -19.56 8.46 -1.31
C GLU A 7 -18.97 7.07 -1.61
N THR A 8 -17.67 6.98 -1.90
CA THR A 8 -16.97 5.70 -2.11
C THR A 8 -16.96 4.83 -0.86
N TYR A 9 -16.76 5.41 0.34
CA TYR A 9 -16.81 4.67 1.60
C TYR A 9 -18.19 4.03 1.86
N HIS A 10 -19.28 4.78 1.62
CA HIS A 10 -20.63 4.23 1.75
C HIS A 10 -20.97 3.21 0.65
N ALA A 11 -20.44 3.39 -0.56
CA ALA A 11 -20.53 2.40 -1.63
C ALA A 11 -19.79 1.10 -1.24
N LEU A 12 -18.58 1.19 -0.68
CA LEU A 12 -17.80 0.05 -0.21
C LEU A 12 -18.55 -0.74 0.87
N LYS A 13 -19.16 -0.05 1.85
CA LYS A 13 -20.02 -0.70 2.84
C LYS A 13 -21.13 -1.53 2.20
N SER A 14 -21.72 -1.04 1.12
CA SER A 14 -22.77 -1.73 0.38
C SER A 14 -22.24 -2.92 -0.42
N VAL A 15 -21.04 -2.81 -1.00
CA VAL A 15 -20.34 -3.90 -1.70
C VAL A 15 -20.03 -5.05 -0.73
N LEU A 16 -19.42 -4.74 0.42
CA LEU A 16 -19.07 -5.73 1.45
C LEU A 16 -20.31 -6.50 1.92
N LYS A 17 -21.40 -5.79 2.24
CA LYS A 17 -22.66 -6.41 2.65
C LYS A 17 -23.25 -7.34 1.58
N ALA A 18 -23.18 -6.95 0.31
CA ALA A 18 -23.68 -7.76 -0.80
C ALA A 18 -22.90 -9.08 -0.95
N LYS A 19 -21.62 -9.08 -0.57
CA LYS A 19 -20.75 -10.26 -0.57
C LYS A 19 -20.76 -11.04 0.75
N GLY A 20 -21.58 -10.63 1.72
CA GLY A 20 -21.65 -11.26 3.04
C GLY A 20 -20.43 -11.01 3.94
N LEU A 21 -19.61 -10.02 3.61
CA LEU A 21 -18.42 -9.64 4.38
C LEU A 21 -18.78 -8.72 5.56
N SER A 22 -17.95 -8.77 6.61
CA SER A 22 -18.09 -7.90 7.78
C SER A 22 -17.91 -6.42 7.39
N THR A 23 -18.69 -5.54 8.04
CA THR A 23 -18.49 -4.09 7.99
C THR A 23 -18.14 -3.52 9.36
N GLY A 24 -17.47 -4.31 10.20
CA GLY A 24 -16.84 -3.84 11.42
C GLY A 24 -15.71 -2.86 11.10
N LEU A 25 -15.45 -1.92 12.02
CA LEU A 25 -14.49 -0.86 11.82
C LEU A 25 -13.18 -1.17 12.56
N GLY A 26 -12.05 -0.85 11.93
CA GLY A 26 -10.73 -0.77 12.57
C GLY A 26 -10.52 0.59 13.26
N ASP A 27 -9.31 0.81 13.75
CA ASP A 27 -8.95 1.98 14.56
C ASP A 27 -9.00 3.29 13.75
N GLU A 28 -8.69 3.23 12.45
CA GLU A 28 -8.74 4.36 11.51
C GLU A 28 -10.15 4.59 10.92
N GLY A 29 -11.15 3.81 11.36
CA GLY A 29 -12.53 3.90 10.86
C GLY A 29 -12.75 3.25 9.49
N GLY A 30 -11.74 2.59 8.92
CA GLY A 30 -11.85 1.71 7.75
C GLY A 30 -12.57 0.40 8.07
N PHE A 31 -12.99 -0.35 7.04
CA PHE A 31 -13.59 -1.67 7.23
C PHE A 31 -12.50 -2.75 7.32
N ALA A 32 -12.70 -3.74 8.21
CA ALA A 32 -11.79 -4.88 8.37
C ALA A 32 -12.49 -6.23 8.08
N PRO A 33 -12.86 -6.51 6.81
CA PRO A 33 -13.40 -7.82 6.42
C PRO A 33 -12.29 -8.90 6.42
N ASN A 34 -12.68 -10.16 6.58
CA ASN A 34 -11.76 -11.28 6.37
C ASN A 34 -11.68 -11.59 4.88
N LEU A 35 -10.51 -11.43 4.28
CA LEU A 35 -10.25 -11.61 2.84
C LEU A 35 -9.26 -12.76 2.63
N ALA A 36 -9.32 -13.41 1.47
CA ALA A 36 -8.46 -14.55 1.18
C ALA A 36 -7.06 -14.12 0.69
N ALA A 37 -6.96 -12.93 0.09
CA ALA A 37 -5.72 -12.39 -0.45
C ALA A 37 -5.74 -10.86 -0.38
N ASN A 38 -4.56 -10.22 -0.37
CA ASN A 38 -4.45 -8.77 -0.27
C ASN A 38 -5.05 -8.05 -1.49
N ALA A 39 -4.88 -8.61 -2.69
CA ALA A 39 -5.41 -8.05 -3.93
C ALA A 39 -6.96 -7.94 -3.91
N GLU A 40 -7.65 -8.80 -3.17
CA GLU A 40 -9.12 -8.74 -3.02
C GLU A 40 -9.57 -7.41 -2.38
N ALA A 41 -8.75 -6.82 -1.50
CA ALA A 41 -9.05 -5.51 -0.92
C ALA A 41 -9.08 -4.43 -2.01
N LEU A 42 -8.14 -4.48 -2.95
CA LEU A 42 -8.05 -3.54 -4.07
C LEU A 42 -9.24 -3.71 -5.01
N ASP A 43 -9.62 -4.96 -5.33
CA ASP A 43 -10.81 -5.26 -6.16
C ASP A 43 -12.08 -4.66 -5.56
N LEU A 44 -12.28 -4.81 -4.25
CA LEU A 44 -13.44 -4.29 -3.54
C LEU A 44 -13.49 -2.75 -3.55
N ILE A 45 -12.33 -2.10 -3.40
CA ILE A 45 -12.23 -0.63 -3.46
C ILE A 45 -12.49 -0.14 -4.88
N ILE A 46 -11.97 -0.81 -5.91
CA ILE A 46 -12.24 -0.48 -7.32
C ILE A 46 -13.74 -0.61 -7.63
N GLU A 47 -14.38 -1.69 -7.20
CA GLU A 47 -15.83 -1.88 -7.34
C GLU A 47 -16.60 -0.74 -6.64
N ALA A 48 -16.17 -0.33 -5.45
CA ALA A 48 -16.78 0.75 -4.70
C ALA A 48 -16.62 2.13 -5.38
N ILE A 49 -15.45 2.42 -5.95
CA ILE A 49 -15.19 3.64 -6.72
C ILE A 49 -16.16 3.71 -7.91
N GLN A 50 -16.26 2.62 -8.68
CA GLN A 50 -17.16 2.52 -9.83
C GLN A 50 -18.64 2.65 -9.41
N LYS A 51 -19.03 1.98 -8.33
CA LYS A 51 -20.39 2.04 -7.79
C LYS A 51 -20.79 3.43 -7.29
N ALA A 52 -19.82 4.21 -6.83
CA ALA A 52 -20.01 5.63 -6.47
C ALA A 52 -20.08 6.56 -7.70
N GLY A 53 -19.90 6.03 -8.92
CA GLY A 53 -19.98 6.79 -10.17
C GLY A 53 -18.67 7.46 -10.58
N TYR A 54 -17.54 7.05 -10.00
CA TYR A 54 -16.21 7.60 -10.28
C TYR A 54 -15.38 6.64 -11.15
N GLN A 55 -14.43 7.19 -11.91
CA GLN A 55 -13.49 6.42 -12.72
C GLN A 55 -12.20 6.12 -11.91
N PRO A 56 -11.86 4.85 -11.65
CA PRO A 56 -10.59 4.50 -11.04
C PRO A 56 -9.38 5.03 -11.82
N GLY A 57 -8.37 5.50 -11.11
CA GLY A 57 -7.15 6.12 -11.65
C GLY A 57 -7.32 7.56 -12.13
N ARG A 58 -8.45 7.90 -12.75
CA ARG A 58 -8.74 9.27 -13.21
C ARG A 58 -9.30 10.16 -12.10
N ASP A 59 -10.38 9.71 -11.46
CA ASP A 59 -11.07 10.49 -10.42
C ASP A 59 -10.56 10.12 -9.02
N ILE A 60 -10.28 8.83 -8.79
CA ILE A 60 -9.79 8.28 -7.54
C ILE A 60 -8.74 7.20 -7.84
N ALA A 61 -7.51 7.39 -7.35
CA ALA A 61 -6.43 6.42 -7.41
C ALA A 61 -6.26 5.71 -6.05
N LEU A 62 -5.41 4.68 -6.01
CA LEU A 62 -5.14 3.90 -4.79
C LEU A 62 -3.78 4.26 -4.19
N ALA A 63 -3.68 4.11 -2.88
CA ALA A 63 -2.42 4.12 -2.13
C ALA A 63 -2.45 2.96 -1.14
N ILE A 64 -1.27 2.41 -0.84
CA ILE A 64 -1.09 1.30 0.10
C ILE A 64 -0.05 1.72 1.13
N ASP A 65 -0.35 1.52 2.40
CA ASP A 65 0.65 1.36 3.45
C ASP A 65 0.74 -0.14 3.74
N ALA A 66 1.93 -0.71 3.50
CA ALA A 66 2.16 -2.13 3.74
C ALA A 66 2.64 -2.40 5.16
N ALA A 67 3.22 -1.41 5.86
CA ALA A 67 3.86 -1.58 7.17
C ALA A 67 4.74 -2.85 7.21
N ALA A 68 5.60 -3.05 6.21
CA ALA A 68 6.21 -4.36 5.95
C ALA A 68 7.17 -4.84 7.06
N THR A 69 7.60 -3.95 7.95
CA THR A 69 8.32 -4.31 9.18
C THR A 69 7.50 -5.28 10.05
N GLU A 70 6.18 -5.14 10.10
CA GLU A 70 5.29 -5.95 10.97
C GLU A 70 5.24 -7.44 10.58
N PHE A 71 5.60 -7.77 9.34
CA PHE A 71 5.67 -9.14 8.86
C PHE A 71 7.07 -9.52 8.37
N TYR A 72 8.10 -8.76 8.73
CA TYR A 72 9.48 -9.08 8.43
C TYR A 72 10.14 -9.88 9.56
N ASN A 73 10.75 -11.00 9.22
CA ASN A 73 11.37 -11.92 10.18
C ASN A 73 12.61 -12.60 9.57
N GLU A 74 13.76 -12.45 10.23
CA GLU A 74 15.02 -13.11 9.88
C GLU A 74 15.45 -12.97 8.40
N GLY A 75 15.30 -11.77 7.80
CA GLY A 75 15.71 -11.53 6.41
C GLY A 75 14.64 -11.80 5.36
N LEU A 76 13.45 -12.24 5.77
CA LEU A 76 12.36 -12.63 4.87
C LEU A 76 11.03 -12.01 5.35
N TYR A 77 10.10 -11.83 4.43
CA TYR A 77 8.75 -11.33 4.67
C TYR A 77 7.78 -12.51 4.77
N GLU A 78 7.07 -12.64 5.88
CA GLU A 78 5.97 -13.60 6.08
C GLU A 78 4.71 -13.08 5.38
N PHE A 79 4.56 -13.40 4.10
CA PHE A 79 3.60 -12.77 3.21
C PHE A 79 2.73 -13.81 2.48
N GLU A 80 1.41 -13.63 2.53
CA GLU A 80 0.40 -14.51 1.89
C GLU A 80 0.61 -16.02 2.19
N GLY A 81 0.98 -16.34 3.44
CA GLY A 81 1.18 -17.72 3.90
C GLY A 81 2.51 -18.35 3.48
N GLY A 82 3.43 -17.57 2.90
CA GLY A 82 4.78 -18.00 2.55
C GLY A 82 5.85 -17.05 3.06
N LYS A 83 7.12 -17.39 2.79
CA LYS A 83 8.26 -16.49 3.00
C LYS A 83 8.69 -15.88 1.67
N LYS A 84 8.98 -14.58 1.68
CA LYS A 84 9.39 -13.81 0.50
C LYS A 84 10.67 -13.03 0.77
N SER A 85 11.54 -12.96 -0.21
CA SER A 85 12.66 -12.02 -0.23
C SER A 85 12.19 -10.62 -0.64
N SER A 86 13.02 -9.60 -0.40
CA SER A 86 12.75 -8.23 -0.86
C SER A 86 12.57 -8.14 -2.37
N ALA A 87 13.27 -8.99 -3.13
CA ALA A 87 13.11 -9.09 -4.58
C ALA A 87 11.72 -9.62 -4.97
N GLU A 88 11.25 -10.68 -4.31
CA GLU A 88 9.92 -11.21 -4.57
C GLU A 88 8.80 -10.26 -4.09
N MET A 89 9.02 -9.51 -3.01
CA MET A 89 8.13 -8.42 -2.60
C MET A 89 8.08 -7.31 -3.66
N THR A 90 9.24 -6.93 -4.22
CA THR A 90 9.31 -5.96 -5.31
C THR A 90 8.53 -6.43 -6.55
N GLU A 91 8.70 -7.69 -6.96
CA GLU A 91 7.93 -8.28 -8.07
C GLU A 91 6.42 -8.29 -7.79
N TYR A 92 6.04 -8.53 -6.53
CA TYR A 92 4.64 -8.45 -6.10
C TYR A 92 4.07 -7.04 -6.29
N TYR A 93 4.76 -6.01 -5.81
CA TYR A 93 4.32 -4.63 -5.99
C TYR A 93 4.32 -4.21 -7.45
N GLU A 94 5.35 -4.57 -8.24
CA GLU A 94 5.40 -4.26 -9.66
C GLU A 94 4.16 -4.82 -10.40
N ARG A 95 3.74 -6.04 -10.07
CA ARG A 95 2.50 -6.63 -10.61
C ARG A 95 1.28 -5.82 -10.20
N LEU A 96 1.14 -5.47 -8.91
CA LEU A 96 0.02 -4.64 -8.46
C LEU A 96 -0.03 -3.28 -9.17
N LEU A 97 1.12 -2.64 -9.43
CA LEU A 97 1.18 -1.40 -10.20
C LEU A 97 0.80 -1.56 -11.67
N GLY A 98 0.83 -2.80 -12.20
CA GLY A 98 0.33 -3.13 -13.54
C GLY A 98 -1.17 -3.38 -13.57
N ASP A 99 -1.71 -3.95 -12.48
CA ASP A 99 -3.10 -4.38 -12.39
C ASP A 99 -4.04 -3.29 -11.84
N TYR A 100 -3.51 -2.38 -11.01
CA TYR A 100 -4.28 -1.37 -10.27
C TYR A 100 -3.72 0.05 -10.45
N PRO A 101 -4.58 1.09 -10.37
CA PRO A 101 -4.14 2.49 -10.43
C PRO A 101 -3.56 2.96 -9.09
N ILE A 102 -2.53 2.26 -8.61
CA ILE A 102 -1.79 2.62 -7.39
C ILE A 102 -0.78 3.70 -7.74
N VAL A 103 -0.82 4.81 -6.98
CA VAL A 103 0.05 5.97 -7.19
C VAL A 103 0.99 6.23 -6.01
N SER A 104 0.79 5.54 -4.88
CA SER A 104 1.66 5.62 -3.71
C SER A 104 1.76 4.28 -2.98
N LEU A 105 2.97 3.92 -2.59
CA LEU A 105 3.32 2.77 -1.75
C LEU A 105 4.10 3.28 -0.54
N GLU A 106 3.61 3.02 0.65
CA GLU A 106 4.22 3.35 1.93
C GLU A 106 4.73 2.08 2.60
N ASP A 107 5.96 2.16 3.14
CA ASP A 107 6.71 1.09 3.80
C ASP A 107 6.56 -0.29 3.16
N PRO A 108 6.85 -0.44 1.84
CA PRO A 108 6.75 -1.71 1.12
C PRO A 108 7.76 -2.77 1.60
N LEU A 109 8.79 -2.36 2.33
CA LEU A 109 9.86 -3.21 2.85
C LEU A 109 10.19 -2.79 4.28
N SER A 110 10.84 -3.67 5.04
CA SER A 110 11.23 -3.40 6.43
C SER A 110 12.09 -2.15 6.54
N GLU A 111 11.95 -1.41 7.63
CA GLU A 111 12.69 -0.17 7.92
C GLU A 111 14.23 -0.33 7.91
N GLU A 112 14.74 -1.56 8.09
CA GLU A 112 16.18 -1.85 8.08
C GLU A 112 16.67 -2.50 6.77
N ASP A 113 15.80 -2.75 5.79
CA ASP A 113 16.14 -3.36 4.50
C ASP A 113 16.58 -2.33 3.44
N TRP A 114 17.59 -1.52 3.77
CA TRP A 114 18.04 -0.41 2.93
C TRP A 114 18.42 -0.82 1.49
N SER A 115 19.07 -1.98 1.34
CA SER A 115 19.37 -2.53 0.01
C SER A 115 18.12 -2.89 -0.78
N GLY A 116 17.11 -3.47 -0.12
CA GLY A 116 15.82 -3.77 -0.72
C GLY A 116 15.10 -2.49 -1.14
N TRP A 117 15.10 -1.46 -0.29
CA TRP A 117 14.50 -0.16 -0.61
C TRP A 117 15.12 0.51 -1.84
N ALA A 118 16.45 0.55 -1.93
CA ALA A 118 17.14 1.09 -3.10
C ALA A 118 16.82 0.28 -4.37
N ALA A 119 16.81 -1.05 -4.28
CA ALA A 119 16.47 -1.92 -5.40
C ALA A 119 15.02 -1.73 -5.86
N LEU A 120 14.06 -1.72 -4.93
CA LEU A 120 12.64 -1.47 -5.22
C LEU A 120 12.46 -0.09 -5.85
N THR A 121 13.13 0.93 -5.32
CA THR A 121 13.08 2.30 -5.85
C THR A 121 13.63 2.37 -7.29
N ALA A 122 14.69 1.63 -7.59
CA ALA A 122 15.23 1.55 -8.95
C ALA A 122 14.25 0.86 -9.94
N VAL A 123 13.47 -0.12 -9.48
CA VAL A 123 12.53 -0.87 -10.33
C VAL A 123 11.24 -0.07 -10.58
N VAL A 124 10.62 0.49 -9.54
CA VAL A 124 9.27 1.08 -9.64
C VAL A 124 9.16 2.57 -9.32
N GLY A 125 10.23 3.19 -8.78
CA GLY A 125 10.18 4.56 -8.25
C GLY A 125 9.95 5.67 -9.29
N ASN A 126 10.03 5.36 -10.59
CA ASN A 126 9.64 6.27 -11.68
C ASN A 126 8.14 6.21 -12.03
N ARG A 127 7.41 5.21 -11.52
CA ARG A 127 5.99 4.96 -11.79
C ARG A 127 5.10 5.28 -10.59
N VAL A 128 5.64 5.20 -9.38
CA VAL A 128 4.88 5.31 -8.13
C VAL A 128 5.63 6.17 -7.10
N GLN A 129 4.88 6.88 -6.26
CA GLN A 129 5.44 7.46 -5.04
C GLN A 129 5.78 6.34 -4.06
N ILE A 130 6.99 6.35 -3.51
CA ILE A 130 7.46 5.40 -2.50
C ILE A 130 7.74 6.21 -1.24
N VAL A 131 6.91 6.02 -0.24
CA VAL A 131 6.88 6.78 1.01
C VAL A 131 7.59 5.97 2.09
N GLY A 132 8.61 6.56 2.71
CA GLY A 132 9.16 6.03 3.96
C GLY A 132 8.50 6.66 5.16
N ASP A 133 7.88 5.84 6.01
CA ASP A 133 7.40 6.22 7.35
C ASP A 133 8.36 5.68 8.41
N ASP A 134 8.33 4.38 8.72
CA ASP A 134 9.28 3.73 9.63
C ASP A 134 10.70 3.78 9.08
N LEU A 135 10.87 3.75 7.74
CA LEU A 135 12.19 3.92 7.12
C LEU A 135 12.86 5.23 7.56
N PHE A 136 12.10 6.30 7.74
CA PHE A 136 12.65 7.63 7.99
C PHE A 136 12.36 8.20 9.37
N VAL A 137 11.27 7.80 10.03
CA VAL A 137 10.80 8.25 11.35
C VAL A 137 10.91 9.78 11.55
N THR A 138 10.63 10.55 10.48
CA THR A 138 10.80 12.02 10.45
C THR A 138 12.20 12.48 10.94
N ASN A 139 13.23 11.64 10.76
CA ASN A 139 14.59 11.87 11.24
C ASN A 139 15.52 12.35 10.10
N PRO A 140 16.11 13.56 10.21
CA PRO A 140 16.98 14.12 9.17
C PRO A 140 18.16 13.23 8.77
N THR A 141 18.73 12.46 9.71
CA THR A 141 19.86 11.57 9.43
C THR A 141 19.44 10.40 8.55
N ARG A 142 18.28 9.78 8.82
CA ARG A 142 17.75 8.68 8.00
C ARG A 142 17.27 9.20 6.64
N VAL A 143 16.66 10.38 6.58
CA VAL A 143 16.30 11.03 5.31
C VAL A 143 17.53 11.32 4.47
N ALA A 144 18.60 11.87 5.06
CA ALA A 144 19.85 12.13 4.34
C ALA A 144 20.44 10.84 3.75
N ARG A 145 20.42 9.74 4.51
CA ARG A 145 20.81 8.42 4.02
C ARG A 145 19.93 7.92 2.88
N GLY A 146 18.61 8.08 2.98
CA GLY A 146 17.68 7.72 1.90
C GLY A 146 17.97 8.44 0.59
N ILE A 147 18.29 9.73 0.67
CA ILE A 147 18.71 10.52 -0.50
C ILE A 147 20.04 10.00 -1.07
N GLU A 148 21.03 9.70 -0.23
CA GLU A 148 22.33 9.18 -0.67
C GLU A 148 22.23 7.79 -1.33
N GLU A 149 21.44 6.89 -0.74
CA GLU A 149 21.28 5.51 -1.20
C GLU A 149 20.16 5.34 -2.24
N SER A 150 19.45 6.41 -2.60
CA SER A 150 18.27 6.37 -3.48
C SER A 150 17.19 5.40 -2.97
N ALA A 151 16.97 5.38 -1.66
CA ALA A 151 15.93 4.61 -1.00
C ALA A 151 14.69 5.50 -0.80
N ALA A 152 13.56 5.10 -1.40
CA ALA A 152 12.31 5.85 -1.45
C ALA A 152 12.40 7.16 -2.27
N ASN A 153 11.25 7.82 -2.47
CA ASN A 153 11.18 9.14 -3.13
C ASN A 153 10.21 10.13 -2.44
N ALA A 154 9.64 9.74 -1.30
CA ALA A 154 8.78 10.55 -0.45
C ALA A 154 8.95 10.17 1.03
N LEU A 155 8.55 11.08 1.92
CA LEU A 155 8.61 10.94 3.38
C LEU A 155 7.20 11.13 3.94
N LEU A 156 6.77 10.25 4.85
CA LEU A 156 5.64 10.55 5.72
C LEU A 156 6.12 11.43 6.88
N VAL A 157 5.44 12.56 7.11
CA VAL A 157 5.77 13.48 8.19
C VAL A 157 4.75 13.30 9.31
N LYS A 158 5.24 12.91 10.49
CA LYS A 158 4.46 12.75 11.72
C LYS A 158 4.84 13.79 12.76
#